data_AF-A0A2M8Q927-F1
#
_entry.id   AF-A0A2M8Q927-F1
#
_cell.length_a   1.000
_cell.length_b   1.000
_cell.length_c   1.000
_cell.angle_alpha   90.00
_cell.angle_beta   90.00
_cell.angle_gamma   90.00
#
_symmetry.space_group_name_H-M   'P 1'
#
loop_
_entity.id
_entity.type
_entity.pdbx_description
1 polymer ?
#
loop_
_entity_poly.entity_id
_entity_poly.type
_entity_poly.pdbx_seq_one_letter_code
_entity_poly.pdbx_strand_id
1 'polypeptide(L)'
;MERKSISLERSLLDLRRVDTGTEIEGYASVWDTPDAYGDVIRRGAFARTLRERERPVRMRWQHFGPVIGRWLELREDDIGLYVRGVLIKGHSVADDAAAAIAAGAVDGLSIGFFARSWRDLPSGGRELTDIDLVEISVVEE
;
A
#
# COMPACT_ATOMS: atom_id res chain seq x y z
N MET A 1 -2.64 14.37 5.52
CA MET A 1 -2.27 13.06 4.98
C MET A 1 -3.44 12.15 5.23
N GLU A 2 -3.95 11.55 4.18
CA GLU A 2 -5.10 10.67 4.14
C GLU A 2 -4.59 9.23 4.09
N ARG A 3 -5.46 8.27 4.46
CA ARG A 3 -5.13 6.85 4.45
C ARG A 3 -6.22 6.05 3.75
N LYS A 4 -5.81 4.99 3.05
CA LYS A 4 -6.74 4.04 2.47
C LYS A 4 -6.17 2.64 2.61
N SER A 5 -6.92 1.80 3.34
CA SER A 5 -6.57 0.40 3.57
C SER A 5 -7.27 -0.52 2.56
N ILE A 6 -6.62 -1.64 2.28
CA ILE A 6 -7.16 -2.76 1.52
C ILE A 6 -6.92 -4.04 2.30
N SER A 7 -7.95 -4.90 2.37
CA SER A 7 -7.88 -6.12 3.16
C SER A 7 -6.82 -7.10 2.63
N LEU A 8 -6.37 -8.05 3.45
CA LEU A 8 -5.48 -9.13 3.03
C LEU A 8 -6.01 -9.85 1.79
N GLU A 9 -7.29 -10.23 1.80
CA GLU A 9 -7.96 -10.90 0.67
C GLU A 9 -7.85 -10.08 -0.63
N ARG A 10 -8.08 -8.77 -0.56
CA ARG A 10 -8.06 -7.90 -1.74
C ARG A 10 -6.66 -7.49 -2.16
N SER A 11 -5.73 -7.44 -1.20
CA SER A 11 -4.32 -7.15 -1.47
C SER A 11 -3.63 -8.30 -2.21
N LEU A 12 -4.18 -9.53 -2.16
CA LEU A 12 -3.55 -10.71 -2.74
C LEU A 12 -2.09 -10.86 -2.28
N LEU A 13 -1.83 -10.52 -1.02
CA LEU A 13 -0.48 -10.52 -0.47
C LEU A 13 0.09 -11.93 -0.47
N ASP A 14 1.24 -12.10 -1.11
CA ASP A 14 2.05 -13.31 -1.06
C ASP A 14 3.38 -13.06 -0.35
N LEU A 15 3.89 -14.10 0.32
CA LEU A 15 5.15 -14.07 1.05
C LEU A 15 6.09 -15.17 0.60
N ARG A 16 7.34 -14.78 0.33
CA ARG A 16 8.40 -15.71 -0.04
C ARG A 16 9.68 -15.44 0.74
N ARG A 17 10.22 -16.46 1.41
CA ARG A 17 11.53 -16.33 2.08
C ARG A 17 12.67 -16.25 1.06
N VAL A 18 13.59 -15.32 1.27
CA VAL A 18 14.80 -15.11 0.47
C VAL A 18 16.01 -14.83 1.36
N ASP A 19 17.22 -14.84 0.81
CA ASP A 19 18.44 -14.64 1.59
C ASP A 19 18.49 -13.29 2.31
N THR A 20 17.89 -12.27 1.70
CA THR A 20 17.86 -10.87 2.16
C THR A 20 16.70 -10.55 3.11
N GLY A 21 15.80 -11.50 3.38
CA GLY A 21 14.63 -11.31 4.25
C GLY A 21 13.41 -12.07 3.76
N THR A 22 12.23 -11.44 3.89
CA THR A 22 10.98 -11.99 3.37
C THR A 22 10.49 -11.07 2.26
N GLU A 23 10.43 -11.59 1.03
CA GLU A 23 9.76 -10.91 -0.07
C GLU A 23 8.27 -10.88 0.17
N ILE A 24 7.67 -9.73 -0.17
CA ILE A 24 6.25 -9.46 -0.07
C ILE A 24 5.80 -8.85 -1.40
N GLU A 25 4.71 -9.36 -1.96
CA GLU A 25 4.10 -8.78 -3.16
C GLU A 25 2.58 -8.82 -3.11
N GLY A 26 1.94 -7.91 -3.82
CA GLY A 26 0.48 -7.80 -3.88
C GLY A 26 0.03 -6.42 -4.34
N TYR A 27 -1.16 -6.01 -3.90
CA TYR A 27 -1.82 -4.76 -4.27
C TYR A 27 -2.01 -3.86 -3.05
N ALA A 28 -1.44 -2.66 -3.11
CA ALA A 28 -1.60 -1.64 -2.08
C ALA A 28 -2.89 -0.82 -2.25
N SER A 29 -3.45 -0.82 -3.45
CA SER A 29 -4.75 -0.24 -3.78
C SER A 29 -5.30 -1.00 -4.98
N VAL A 30 -6.60 -1.29 -4.99
CA VAL A 30 -7.30 -1.85 -6.16
C VAL A 30 -8.25 -0.81 -6.72
N TRP A 31 -8.45 -0.84 -8.03
CA TRP A 31 -9.33 0.12 -8.70
C TRP A 31 -10.78 -0.07 -8.28
N ASP A 32 -11.55 1.02 -8.43
CA ASP A 32 -13.01 1.00 -8.39
C ASP A 32 -13.61 0.46 -7.08
N THR A 33 -12.80 0.46 -6.02
CA THR A 33 -13.19 -0.01 -4.68
C THR A 33 -13.31 1.19 -3.72
N PRO A 34 -14.54 1.56 -3.34
CA PRO A 34 -14.78 2.59 -2.34
C PRO A 34 -14.16 2.20 -1.00
N ASP A 35 -13.56 3.15 -0.29
CA ASP A 35 -13.25 2.98 1.14
C ASP A 35 -14.46 3.34 2.01
N ALA A 36 -14.25 3.34 3.34
CA ALA A 36 -15.25 3.67 4.34
C ALA A 36 -15.84 5.09 4.19
N TYR A 37 -15.16 6.01 3.49
CA TYR A 37 -15.65 7.36 3.21
C TYR A 37 -16.27 7.49 1.81
N GLY A 38 -16.29 6.40 1.04
CA GLY A 38 -16.82 6.36 -0.32
C GLY A 38 -15.79 6.76 -1.38
N ASP A 39 -14.53 6.97 -1.02
CA ASP A 39 -13.53 7.41 -1.98
C ASP A 39 -13.01 6.27 -2.84
N VAL A 40 -12.87 6.53 -4.13
CA VAL A 40 -12.40 5.59 -5.13
C VAL A 40 -11.15 6.16 -5.80
N ILE A 41 -10.09 5.36 -5.84
CA ILE A 41 -8.88 5.71 -6.58
C ILE A 41 -9.01 5.19 -8.00
N ARG A 42 -8.78 6.07 -8.98
CA ARG A 42 -8.80 5.70 -10.40
C ARG A 42 -7.42 5.33 -10.91
N ARG A 43 -7.41 4.50 -11.95
CA ARG A 43 -6.21 4.22 -12.73
C ARG A 43 -5.55 5.51 -13.22
N GLY A 44 -4.24 5.59 -13.10
CA GLY A 44 -3.47 6.79 -13.45
C GLY A 44 -3.26 7.74 -12.27
N ALA A 45 -3.98 7.56 -11.16
CA ALA A 45 -3.84 8.42 -9.99
C ALA A 45 -2.44 8.38 -9.37
N PHE A 46 -1.71 7.28 -9.53
CA PHE A 46 -0.33 7.15 -9.06
C PHE A 46 0.72 7.47 -10.14
N ALA A 47 0.35 7.54 -11.42
CA ALA A 47 1.29 7.64 -12.53
C ALA A 47 2.29 8.81 -12.37
N ARG A 48 1.80 9.98 -11.95
CA ARG A 48 2.66 11.15 -11.69
C ARG A 48 3.58 10.92 -10.50
N THR A 49 3.04 10.53 -9.34
CA THR A 49 3.82 10.37 -8.10
C THR A 49 4.80 9.20 -8.16
N LEU A 50 4.63 8.23 -9.06
CA LEU A 50 5.62 7.19 -9.32
C LEU A 50 6.73 7.68 -10.25
N ARG A 51 6.38 8.44 -11.30
CA ARG A 51 7.33 8.96 -12.31
C ARG A 51 8.22 10.08 -11.78
N GLU A 52 7.68 11.00 -10.99
CA GLU A 52 8.37 12.20 -10.49
C GLU A 52 9.09 11.96 -9.14
N ARG A 53 9.12 10.71 -8.67
CA ARG A 53 9.58 10.39 -7.32
C ARG A 53 11.08 10.48 -7.17
N GLU A 54 11.55 11.36 -6.30
CA GLU A 54 12.97 11.41 -5.90
C GLU A 54 13.30 10.51 -4.70
N ARG A 55 12.33 10.28 -3.81
CA ARG A 55 12.51 9.51 -2.56
C ARG A 55 11.67 8.25 -2.57
N PRO A 56 12.21 7.09 -2.16
CA PRO A 56 11.46 5.84 -2.16
C PRO A 56 10.20 5.92 -1.28
N VAL A 57 9.13 5.27 -1.72
CA VAL A 57 7.97 4.98 -0.87
C VAL A 57 8.47 4.16 0.32
N ARG A 58 8.08 4.56 1.53
CA ARG A 58 8.49 3.81 2.74
C ARG A 58 7.56 2.61 2.93
N MET A 59 8.14 1.46 3.29
CA MET A 59 7.41 0.32 3.83
C MET A 59 7.41 0.42 5.35
N ARG A 60 6.29 0.79 5.96
CA ARG A 60 6.20 1.00 7.41
C ARG A 60 5.27 0.00 8.08
N TRP A 61 5.39 -0.09 9.39
CA TRP A 61 4.40 -0.71 10.26
C TRP A 61 3.40 0.33 10.74
N GLN A 62 2.09 0.09 10.58
CA GLN A 62 1.01 0.92 11.16
C GLN A 62 1.11 2.43 10.89
N HIS A 63 1.50 2.84 9.66
CA HIS A 63 1.69 4.22 9.21
C HIS A 63 2.81 5.05 9.88
N PHE A 64 3.04 4.88 11.18
CA PHE A 64 3.97 5.68 11.99
C PHE A 64 5.02 4.85 12.72
N GLY A 65 4.86 3.53 12.74
CA GLY A 65 5.84 2.61 13.27
C GLY A 65 7.13 2.60 12.44
N PRO A 66 8.10 1.73 12.79
CA PRO A 66 9.40 1.68 12.11
C PRO A 66 9.26 1.35 10.62
N VAL A 67 10.31 1.68 9.87
CA VAL A 67 10.47 1.19 8.50
C VAL A 67 10.89 -0.27 8.58
N ILE A 68 10.03 -1.17 8.14
CA ILE A 68 10.21 -2.62 8.26
C ILE A 68 10.77 -3.27 6.99
N GLY A 69 10.87 -2.49 5.91
CA GLY A 69 11.26 -3.02 4.61
C GLY A 69 11.53 -1.94 3.59
N ARG A 70 11.72 -2.38 2.35
CA ARG A 70 11.78 -1.49 1.19
C ARG A 70 10.99 -2.08 0.04
N TRP A 71 10.33 -1.20 -0.71
CA TRP A 71 9.71 -1.57 -1.98
C TRP A 71 10.79 -1.67 -3.07
N LEU A 72 10.71 -2.73 -3.86
CA LEU A 72 11.54 -3.02 -5.03
C LEU A 72 10.86 -2.56 -6.32
N GLU A 73 9.54 -2.65 -6.37
CA GLU A 73 8.72 -2.34 -7.52
C GLU A 73 7.39 -1.74 -7.06
N LEU A 74 6.96 -0.70 -7.77
CA LEU A 74 5.61 -0.16 -7.69
C LEU A 74 5.17 0.14 -9.11
N ARG A 75 4.01 -0.38 -9.52
CA ARG A 75 3.44 -0.08 -10.84
C ARG A 75 1.92 -0.13 -10.78
N GLU A 76 1.29 0.67 -11.62
CA GLU A 76 -0.13 0.52 -11.90
C GLU A 76 -0.33 -0.60 -12.95
N ASP A 77 -1.36 -1.40 -12.78
CA ASP A 77 -1.80 -2.38 -13.78
C ASP A 77 -3.32 -2.46 -13.87
N ASP A 78 -3.84 -3.55 -14.46
CA ASP A 78 -5.27 -3.71 -14.67
C ASP A 78 -6.10 -3.91 -13.40
N ILE A 79 -5.45 -4.29 -12.29
CA ILE A 79 -6.09 -4.58 -11.01
C ILE A 79 -5.92 -3.39 -10.06
N GLY A 80 -4.73 -2.80 -10.00
CA GLY A 80 -4.41 -1.85 -8.95
C GLY A 80 -3.01 -1.26 -8.99
N LEU A 81 -2.61 -0.67 -7.87
CA LEU A 81 -1.22 -0.37 -7.56
C LEU A 81 -0.55 -1.64 -7.05
N TYR A 82 0.10 -2.37 -7.95
CA TYR A 82 0.94 -3.51 -7.60
C TYR A 82 2.21 -3.04 -6.91
N VAL A 83 2.61 -3.78 -5.89
CA VAL A 83 3.83 -3.56 -5.13
C VAL A 83 4.57 -4.86 -4.91
N ARG A 84 5.90 -4.79 -4.94
CA ARG A 84 6.79 -5.88 -4.52
C ARG A 84 7.93 -5.32 -3.72
N GLY A 85 8.29 -5.98 -2.64
CA GLY A 85 9.20 -5.47 -1.62
C GLY A 85 9.92 -6.58 -0.88
N VAL A 86 10.77 -6.17 0.06
CA VAL A 86 11.45 -7.08 1.00
C VAL A 86 11.41 -6.50 2.41
N LEU A 87 10.94 -7.31 3.35
CA LEU A 87 11.04 -7.07 4.79
C LEU A 87 12.48 -7.32 5.25
N ILE A 88 13.01 -6.44 6.09
CA ILE A 88 14.43 -6.44 6.48
C ILE A 88 14.73 -7.64 7.38
N LYS A 89 15.63 -8.52 6.91
CA LYS A 89 16.13 -9.64 7.71
C LYS A 89 16.76 -9.18 9.03
N GLY A 90 16.33 -9.79 10.14
CA GLY A 90 16.88 -9.53 11.47
C GLY A 90 16.39 -8.23 12.12
N HIS A 91 15.46 -7.52 11.48
CA HIS A 91 14.72 -6.44 12.12
C HIS A 91 13.50 -7.04 12.83
N SER A 92 13.45 -6.99 14.16
CA SER A 92 12.41 -7.68 14.94
C SER A 92 10.98 -7.38 14.46
N VAL A 93 10.63 -6.11 14.28
CA VAL A 93 9.28 -5.72 13.81
C VAL A 93 8.99 -6.19 12.38
N ALA A 94 10.02 -6.37 11.54
CA ALA A 94 9.85 -6.88 10.19
C ALA A 94 9.61 -8.39 10.20
N ASP A 95 10.32 -9.11 11.06
CA ASP A 95 10.13 -10.54 11.28
C ASP A 95 8.74 -10.81 11.91
N ASP A 96 8.32 -9.99 12.88
CA ASP A 96 6.99 -10.05 13.50
C ASP A 96 5.89 -9.75 12.47
N ALA A 97 6.06 -8.72 11.63
CA ALA A 97 5.13 -8.41 10.56
C ALA A 97 5.01 -9.55 9.54
N ALA A 98 6.13 -10.18 9.15
CA ALA A 98 6.12 -11.33 8.26
C ALA A 98 5.34 -12.50 8.87
N ALA A 99 5.54 -12.77 10.16
CA ALA A 99 4.80 -13.80 10.89
C ALA A 99 3.30 -13.49 10.99
N ALA A 100 2.94 -12.22 11.27
CA ALA A 100 1.56 -11.78 11.38
C ALA A 100 0.83 -11.87 10.04
N ILE A 101 1.45 -11.45 8.93
CA ILE A 101 0.89 -11.61 7.58
C ILE A 101 0.68 -13.09 7.27
N ALA A 102 1.69 -13.95 7.51
CA ALA A 102 1.59 -15.38 7.24
C ALA A 102 0.48 -16.07 8.07
N ALA A 103 0.21 -15.56 9.27
CA ALA A 103 -0.87 -16.03 10.13
C ALA A 103 -2.25 -15.43 9.78
N GLY A 104 -2.32 -14.48 8.85
CA GLY A 104 -3.55 -13.73 8.56
C GLY A 104 -4.00 -12.82 9.71
N ALA A 105 -3.06 -12.42 10.58
CA ALA A 105 -3.31 -11.64 11.79
C ALA A 105 -3.14 -10.12 11.61
N VAL A 106 -3.01 -9.66 10.36
CA VAL A 106 -3.03 -8.25 9.97
C VAL A 106 -4.22 -7.99 9.07
N ASP A 107 -4.68 -6.75 8.96
CA ASP A 107 -5.84 -6.43 8.14
C ASP A 107 -5.47 -6.26 6.68
N GLY A 108 -4.24 -5.84 6.36
CA GLY A 108 -3.71 -5.84 5.00
C GLY A 108 -2.67 -4.75 4.75
N LEU A 109 -2.79 -4.11 3.59
CA LEU A 109 -1.96 -2.96 3.22
C LEU A 109 -2.75 -1.66 3.33
N SER A 110 -2.06 -0.57 3.62
CA SER A 110 -2.65 0.76 3.58
C SER A 110 -1.69 1.77 2.98
N ILE A 111 -2.23 2.67 2.18
CA ILE A 111 -1.45 3.77 1.61
C ILE A 111 -1.67 5.04 2.43
N GLY A 112 -0.60 5.78 2.67
CA GLY A 112 -0.65 7.17 3.13
C GLY A 112 -0.43 8.10 1.95
N PHE A 113 -1.31 9.08 1.74
CA PHE A 113 -1.25 9.97 0.59
C PHE A 113 -1.80 11.38 0.87
N PHE A 114 -1.68 12.27 -0.12
CA PHE A 114 -2.43 13.53 -0.18
C PHE A 114 -3.17 13.59 -1.51
N ALA A 115 -4.47 13.87 -1.49
CA ALA A 115 -5.23 14.09 -2.71
C ALA A 115 -4.80 15.40 -3.39
N ARG A 116 -4.49 15.34 -4.69
CA ARG A 116 -4.18 16.53 -5.50
C ARG A 116 -5.30 16.92 -6.45
N SER A 117 -5.95 15.93 -7.04
CA SER A 117 -7.08 16.13 -7.94
C SER A 117 -8.13 15.08 -7.68
N TRP A 118 -9.37 15.54 -7.59
CA TRP A 118 -10.53 14.69 -7.38
C TRP A 118 -11.79 15.35 -7.93
N ARG A 119 -12.84 14.54 -8.09
CA ARG A 119 -14.21 15.02 -8.27
C ARG A 119 -15.12 14.38 -7.24
N ASP A 120 -16.12 15.11 -6.79
CA ASP A 120 -17.11 14.56 -5.87
C ASP A 120 -18.03 13.57 -6.61
N LEU A 121 -18.39 12.48 -5.94
CA LEU A 121 -19.32 11.50 -6.46
C LEU A 121 -20.75 11.79 -5.96
N PRO A 122 -21.78 11.66 -6.81
CA PRO A 122 -23.18 11.85 -6.39
C PRO A 122 -23.62 10.91 -5.26
N SER A 123 -22.97 9.75 -5.14
CA SER A 123 -23.18 8.77 -4.06
C SER A 123 -22.59 9.17 -2.72
N GLY A 124 -21.88 10.31 -2.65
CA GLY A 124 -20.94 10.62 -1.58
C GLY A 124 -19.54 10.05 -1.88
N GLY A 125 -18.54 10.63 -1.22
CA GLY A 125 -17.13 10.34 -1.46
C GLY A 125 -16.55 11.06 -2.69
N ARG A 126 -15.30 10.72 -3.02
CA ARG A 126 -14.51 11.34 -4.08
C ARG A 126 -13.98 10.30 -5.05
N GLU A 127 -13.92 10.67 -6.31
CA GLU A 127 -13.07 9.99 -7.28
C GLU A 127 -11.71 10.68 -7.33
N LEU A 128 -10.68 10.01 -6.83
CA LEU A 128 -9.30 10.49 -6.78
C LEU A 128 -8.58 10.15 -8.09
N THR A 129 -8.11 11.18 -8.80
CA THR A 129 -7.48 11.04 -10.13
C THR A 129 -6.02 11.48 -10.15
N ASP A 130 -5.53 12.14 -9.11
CA ASP A 130 -4.10 12.40 -8.89
C ASP A 130 -3.83 12.45 -7.38
N ILE A 131 -2.85 11.68 -6.92
CA ILE A 131 -2.44 11.64 -5.53
C ILE A 131 -0.93 11.75 -5.37
N ASP A 132 -0.50 12.38 -4.28
CA ASP A 132 0.88 12.30 -3.79
C ASP A 132 0.99 11.14 -2.81
N LEU A 133 1.49 9.99 -3.29
CA LEU A 133 1.73 8.82 -2.45
C LEU A 133 2.92 9.08 -1.51
N VAL A 134 2.77 8.80 -0.23
CA VAL A 134 3.80 9.06 0.79
C VAL A 134 4.44 7.75 1.23
N GLU A 135 3.63 6.78 1.61
CA GLU A 135 4.06 5.50 2.16
C GLU A 135 3.04 4.40 1.88
N ILE A 136 3.48 3.16 2.02
CA ILE A 136 2.61 1.98 1.98
C ILE A 136 2.99 1.14 3.20
N SER A 137 2.03 0.89 4.07
CA SER A 137 2.21 0.21 5.35
C SER A 137 1.53 -1.15 5.39
N VAL A 138 2.07 -2.04 6.20
CA VAL A 138 1.33 -3.19 6.73
C VAL A 138 0.56 -2.72 7.97
N VAL A 139 -0.74 -3.03 8.06
CA VAL A 139 -1.66 -2.49 9.07
C VAL A 139 -2.57 -3.54 9.71
N GLU A 140 -3.07 -3.24 10.91
CA GLU A 140 -3.97 -4.08 11.74
C GLU A 140 -5.17 -3.22 12.23
N GLU A 141 -5.75 -2.45 11.32
CA GLU A 141 -6.81 -1.44 11.57
C GLU A 141 -8.20 -1.88 11.09
#